data_AF-A0A962MBS1-F1
#
_entry.id   AF-A0A962MBS1-F1
#
_cell.length_a   1.000
_cell.length_b   1.000
_cell.length_c   1.000
_cell.angle_alpha   90.00
_cell.angle_beta   90.00
_cell.angle_gamma   90.00
#
_symmetry.space_group_name_H-M   'P 1'
#
loop_
_entity.id
_entity.type
_entity.pdbx_description
1 polymer ?
#
loop_
_entity_poly.entity_id
_entity_poly.type
_entity_poly.pdbx_seq_one_letter_code
_entity_poly.pdbx_strand_id
1 'polypeptide(L)'
;PNVMIKVPATRAGLPATEQLIAAGINVNVTLLFAVERYEAVAEAYLKGLEQRHAQGQSLERIASVASFFVSRVDSALDPLLAERCPELQGTIALANAKQAYQRYLALFGSARFDRLRAAGARPQRLLWASTSTKNPAYPELLYVEGLIGPDTVDTMPPATYATFRASGQVSPTLTQDIDQAQSQLQALHEHAIDLAAITDRLEAEGVAAFAQSFTNLLQAIEAKAARVAA
;
A
#
# COMPACT_ATOMS: atom_id res chain seq x y z
N PRO A 1 -20.40 6.07 10.56
CA PRO A 1 -19.71 4.76 10.69
C PRO A 1 -18.27 4.91 10.18
N ASN A 2 -17.28 4.34 10.86
CA ASN A 2 -15.83 4.56 10.64
C ASN A 2 -15.03 3.27 10.40
N VAL A 3 -15.70 2.13 10.28
CA VAL A 3 -15.06 0.83 10.00
C VAL A 3 -14.69 0.74 8.52
N MET A 4 -13.53 0.14 8.23
CA MET A 4 -13.12 -0.28 6.89
C MET A 4 -12.98 -1.81 6.84
N ILE A 5 -13.47 -2.43 5.78
CA ILE A 5 -13.24 -3.86 5.50
C ILE A 5 -11.93 -4.00 4.75
N LYS A 6 -11.04 -4.88 5.24
CA LYS A 6 -9.72 -5.06 4.65
C LYS A 6 -9.76 -6.16 3.59
N VAL A 7 -9.42 -5.84 2.35
CA VAL A 7 -9.47 -6.77 1.21
C VAL A 7 -8.08 -6.84 0.56
N PRO A 8 -7.46 -8.03 0.40
CA PRO A 8 -6.19 -8.15 -0.33
C PRO A 8 -6.31 -7.71 -1.78
N ALA A 9 -5.30 -7.02 -2.31
CA ALA A 9 -5.19 -6.54 -3.69
C ALA A 9 -4.95 -7.66 -4.71
N THR A 10 -5.22 -8.92 -4.35
CA THR A 10 -5.15 -10.04 -5.28
C THR A 10 -6.10 -9.84 -6.46
N ARG A 11 -5.87 -10.56 -7.56
CA ARG A 11 -6.76 -10.53 -8.74
C ARG A 11 -8.24 -10.76 -8.39
N ALA A 12 -8.53 -11.65 -7.44
CA ALA A 12 -9.89 -11.90 -6.96
C ALA A 12 -10.43 -10.81 -6.01
N GLY A 13 -9.54 -10.10 -5.31
CA GLY A 13 -9.90 -8.99 -4.42
C GLY A 13 -10.30 -7.70 -5.15
N LEU A 14 -9.87 -7.53 -6.41
CA LEU A 14 -10.25 -6.39 -7.25
C LEU A 14 -11.77 -6.31 -7.50
N PRO A 15 -12.45 -7.33 -8.07
CA PRO A 15 -13.89 -7.27 -8.25
C PRO A 15 -14.66 -7.23 -6.91
N ALA A 16 -14.11 -7.82 -5.85
CA ALA A 16 -14.71 -7.71 -4.52
C ALA A 16 -14.67 -6.26 -3.99
N THR A 17 -13.55 -5.55 -4.20
CA THR A 17 -13.43 -4.13 -3.85
C THR A 17 -14.42 -3.28 -4.63
N GLU A 18 -14.52 -3.47 -5.94
CA GLU A 18 -15.49 -2.75 -6.79
C GLU A 18 -16.93 -2.91 -6.24
N GLN A 19 -17.35 -4.15 -5.97
CA GLN A 19 -18.68 -4.45 -5.45
C GLN A 19 -18.93 -3.86 -4.06
N LEU A 20 -17.95 -3.93 -3.15
CA LEU A 20 -18.07 -3.36 -1.81
C LEU A 20 -18.20 -1.85 -1.87
N ILE A 21 -17.41 -1.18 -2.71
CA ILE A 21 -17.50 0.27 -2.91
C ILE A 21 -18.86 0.65 -3.51
N ALA A 22 -19.34 -0.10 -4.50
CA ALA A 22 -20.67 0.10 -5.08
C ALA A 22 -21.79 -0.02 -4.01
N ALA A 23 -21.65 -0.99 -3.11
CA ALA A 23 -22.53 -1.19 -1.95
C ALA A 23 -22.38 -0.12 -0.85
N GLY A 24 -21.45 0.84 -1.00
CA GLY A 24 -21.23 1.92 -0.04
C GLY A 24 -20.42 1.51 1.19
N ILE A 25 -19.67 0.41 1.09
CA ILE A 25 -18.80 -0.09 2.17
C ILE A 25 -17.42 0.55 2.04
N ASN A 26 -16.88 1.05 3.15
CA ASN A 26 -15.52 1.57 3.19
C ASN A 26 -14.50 0.43 3.14
N VAL A 27 -13.51 0.51 2.26
CA VAL A 27 -12.56 -0.58 2.01
C VAL A 27 -11.12 -0.11 2.23
N ASN A 28 -10.35 -0.89 2.99
CA ASN A 28 -8.89 -0.82 3.02
C ASN A 28 -8.34 -1.94 2.12
N VAL A 29 -7.83 -1.59 0.94
CA VAL A 29 -7.20 -2.57 0.07
C VAL A 29 -5.76 -2.82 0.56
N THR A 30 -5.31 -4.07 0.66
CA THR A 30 -4.03 -4.42 1.30
C THR A 30 -3.17 -5.38 0.50
N LEU A 31 -1.96 -5.72 0.98
CA LEU A 31 -0.99 -6.55 0.26
C LEU A 31 -0.66 -6.00 -1.14
N LEU A 32 -0.47 -4.69 -1.21
CA LEU A 32 -0.16 -4.00 -2.45
C LEU A 32 1.34 -3.70 -2.52
N PHE A 33 2.02 -4.21 -3.55
CA PHE A 33 3.47 -4.09 -3.70
C PHE A 33 3.91 -3.48 -5.03
N ALA A 34 3.07 -3.57 -6.06
CA ALA A 34 3.37 -3.12 -7.42
C ALA A 34 2.53 -1.91 -7.81
N VAL A 35 3.11 -1.02 -8.63
CA VAL A 35 2.42 0.16 -9.18
C VAL A 35 1.27 -0.26 -10.10
N GLU A 36 1.49 -1.25 -10.95
CA GLU A 36 0.48 -1.76 -11.88
C GLU A 36 -0.71 -2.36 -11.12
N ARG A 37 -0.43 -3.06 -10.00
CA ARG A 37 -1.50 -3.55 -9.13
C ARG A 37 -2.23 -2.42 -8.45
N TYR A 38 -1.54 -1.34 -8.07
CA TYR A 38 -2.16 -0.16 -7.48
C TYR A 38 -3.14 0.49 -8.46
N GLU A 39 -2.75 0.64 -9.73
CA GLU A 39 -3.64 1.17 -10.76
C GLU A 39 -4.89 0.31 -10.93
N ALA A 40 -4.75 -1.02 -10.91
CA ALA A 40 -5.89 -1.93 -10.97
C ALA A 40 -6.83 -1.79 -9.75
N VAL A 41 -6.29 -1.54 -8.56
CA VAL A 41 -7.05 -1.25 -7.33
C VAL A 41 -7.79 0.08 -7.44
N ALA A 42 -7.12 1.13 -7.91
CA ALA A 42 -7.72 2.44 -8.10
C ALA A 42 -8.82 2.40 -9.18
N GLU A 43 -8.63 1.63 -10.24
CA GLU A 43 -9.65 1.39 -11.27
C GLU A 43 -10.90 0.71 -10.68
N ALA A 44 -10.72 -0.34 -9.87
CA ALA A 44 -11.84 -0.99 -9.19
C ALA A 44 -12.60 -0.03 -8.24
N TYR A 45 -11.87 0.86 -7.56
CA TYR A 45 -12.47 1.90 -6.73
C TYR A 45 -13.30 2.89 -7.56
N LEU A 46 -12.75 3.41 -8.67
CA LEU A 46 -13.45 4.34 -9.55
C LEU A 46 -14.72 3.71 -10.15
N LYS A 47 -14.63 2.46 -10.63
CA LYS A 47 -15.80 1.73 -11.14
C LYS A 47 -16.89 1.53 -10.08
N GLY A 48 -16.51 1.18 -8.86
CA GLY A 48 -17.46 1.03 -7.76
C GLY A 48 -18.19 2.35 -7.44
N LEU A 49 -17.46 3.48 -7.44
CA LEU A 49 -18.06 4.80 -7.27
C LEU A 49 -19.01 5.15 -8.43
N GLU A 50 -18.61 4.89 -9.67
CA GLU A 50 -19.40 5.14 -10.87
C GLU A 50 -20.69 4.32 -10.87
N GLN A 51 -20.60 3.03 -10.56
CA GLN A 51 -21.76 2.15 -10.46
C GLN A 51 -22.75 2.67 -9.43
N ARG A 52 -22.26 3.07 -8.26
CA ARG A 52 -23.09 3.61 -7.19
C ARG A 52 -23.75 4.93 -7.57
N HIS A 53 -22.98 5.82 -8.20
CA HIS A 53 -23.47 7.10 -8.65
C HIS A 53 -24.57 6.95 -9.70
N ALA A 54 -24.40 6.02 -10.65
CA ALA A 54 -25.40 5.70 -11.67
C ALA A 54 -26.72 5.16 -11.08
N GLN A 55 -26.67 4.58 -9.88
CA GLN A 55 -27.86 4.15 -9.12
C GLN A 55 -28.51 5.29 -8.30
N GLY A 56 -28.02 6.53 -8.42
CA GLY A 56 -28.52 7.67 -7.66
C GLY A 56 -28.17 7.63 -6.17
N GLN A 57 -27.22 6.78 -5.77
CA GLN A 57 -26.85 6.61 -4.36
C GLN A 57 -25.72 7.56 -3.96
N SER A 58 -25.73 8.04 -2.71
CA SER A 58 -24.76 9.00 -2.20
C SER A 58 -23.33 8.44 -2.14
N LEU A 59 -22.34 9.26 -2.52
CA LEU A 59 -20.90 8.96 -2.45
C LEU A 59 -20.21 9.57 -1.22
N GLU A 60 -20.87 10.50 -0.51
CA GLU A 60 -20.24 11.39 0.48
C GLU A 60 -19.52 10.69 1.64
N ARG A 61 -19.97 9.48 1.99
CA ARG A 61 -19.49 8.71 3.14
C ARG A 61 -18.55 7.58 2.76
N ILE A 62 -18.25 7.42 1.48
CA ILE A 62 -17.34 6.38 1.01
C ILE A 62 -15.91 6.86 1.23
N ALA A 63 -15.17 6.07 2.00
CA ALA A 63 -13.76 6.25 2.24
C ALA A 63 -13.03 4.95 1.89
N SER A 64 -11.89 5.09 1.22
CA SER A 64 -11.02 3.96 0.92
C SER A 64 -9.55 4.37 1.03
N VAL A 65 -8.72 3.37 1.33
CA VAL A 65 -7.26 3.49 1.31
C VAL A 65 -6.66 2.30 0.56
N ALA A 66 -5.56 2.52 -0.14
CA ALA A 66 -4.75 1.49 -0.79
C ALA A 66 -3.43 1.31 -0.02
N SER A 67 -3.36 0.26 0.80
CA SER A 67 -2.22 -0.04 1.68
C SER A 67 -1.05 -0.64 0.90
N PHE A 68 -0.14 0.24 0.46
CA PHE A 68 1.08 -0.04 -0.28
C PHE A 68 2.24 -0.38 0.67
N PHE A 69 2.81 -1.58 0.54
CA PHE A 69 3.83 -2.11 1.44
C PHE A 69 5.22 -1.67 1.00
N VAL A 70 5.97 -1.07 1.93
CA VAL A 70 7.25 -0.41 1.64
C VAL A 70 8.44 -1.31 1.97
N SER A 71 8.81 -1.46 3.25
CA SER A 71 10.05 -2.15 3.66
C SER A 71 10.23 -3.59 3.18
N ARG A 72 9.13 -4.28 2.85
CA ARG A 72 9.20 -5.66 2.34
C ARG A 72 9.85 -5.75 0.96
N VAL A 73 9.76 -4.68 0.17
CA VAL A 73 10.37 -4.60 -1.17
C VAL A 73 11.89 -4.58 -1.03
N ASP A 74 12.46 -3.65 -0.26
CA ASP A 74 13.91 -3.61 -0.02
C ASP A 74 14.40 -4.88 0.69
N SER A 75 13.67 -5.38 1.69
CA SER A 75 14.05 -6.63 2.38
C SER A 75 14.18 -7.83 1.44
N ALA A 76 13.40 -7.85 0.35
CA ALA A 76 13.44 -8.92 -0.65
C ALA A 76 14.49 -8.68 -1.74
N LEU A 77 14.82 -7.42 -2.04
CA LEU A 77 15.73 -7.02 -3.10
C LEU A 77 17.18 -6.87 -2.63
N ASP A 78 17.39 -6.31 -1.44
CA ASP A 78 18.71 -5.93 -0.95
C ASP A 78 19.75 -7.06 -1.00
N PRO A 79 19.44 -8.34 -0.72
CA PRO A 79 20.41 -9.43 -0.89
C PRO A 79 20.86 -9.60 -2.35
N LEU A 80 19.95 -9.45 -3.31
CA LEU A 80 20.24 -9.55 -4.74
C LEU A 80 20.99 -8.30 -5.25
N LEU A 81 20.62 -7.12 -4.75
CA LEU A 81 21.27 -5.85 -5.10
C LEU A 81 22.71 -5.82 -4.58
N ALA A 82 22.98 -6.34 -3.38
CA ALA A 82 24.32 -6.42 -2.80
C ALA A 82 25.35 -7.12 -3.70
N GLU A 83 24.90 -8.05 -4.56
CA GLU A 83 25.78 -8.79 -5.45
C GLU A 83 25.93 -8.13 -6.83
N ARG A 84 24.94 -7.35 -7.29
CA ARG A 84 24.82 -6.90 -8.69
C ARG A 84 24.92 -5.40 -8.89
N CYS A 85 24.36 -4.63 -7.97
CA CYS A 85 24.24 -3.17 -7.99
C CYS A 85 24.03 -2.65 -6.55
N PRO A 86 25.06 -2.72 -5.68
CA PRO A 86 24.96 -2.37 -4.26
C PRO A 86 24.47 -0.94 -4.01
N GLU A 87 24.73 -0.03 -4.95
CA GLU A 87 24.29 1.36 -4.91
C GLU A 87 22.77 1.55 -4.92
N LEU A 88 22.00 0.52 -5.31
CA LEU A 88 20.53 0.55 -5.29
C LEU A 88 19.93 0.06 -3.96
N GLN A 89 20.72 -0.50 -3.05
CA GLN A 89 20.23 -1.02 -1.77
C GLN A 89 19.50 0.05 -0.95
N GLY A 90 18.33 -0.29 -0.41
CA GLY A 90 17.51 0.63 0.39
C GLY A 90 16.86 1.79 -0.37
N THR A 91 16.96 1.82 -1.70
CA THR A 91 16.38 2.89 -2.53
C THR A 91 15.08 2.48 -3.23
N ILE A 92 14.91 1.19 -3.54
CA ILE A 92 13.87 0.71 -4.45
C ILE A 92 12.47 0.82 -3.85
N ALA A 93 12.27 0.53 -2.56
CA ALA A 93 10.97 0.64 -1.94
C ALA A 93 10.42 2.07 -1.95
N LEU A 94 11.29 3.06 -1.68
CA LEU A 94 10.94 4.48 -1.77
C LEU A 94 10.65 4.87 -3.22
N ALA A 95 11.50 4.46 -4.16
CA ALA A 95 11.29 4.75 -5.57
C ALA A 95 9.95 4.20 -6.09
N ASN A 96 9.64 2.95 -5.74
CA ASN A 96 8.38 2.27 -6.08
C ASN A 96 7.16 3.00 -5.49
N ALA A 97 7.21 3.38 -4.21
CA ALA A 97 6.13 4.12 -3.55
C ALA A 97 5.94 5.53 -4.13
N LYS A 98 7.02 6.23 -4.49
CA LYS A 98 6.97 7.52 -5.20
C LYS A 98 6.28 7.38 -6.57
N GLN A 99 6.58 6.33 -7.33
CA GLN A 99 5.90 6.06 -8.60
C GLN A 99 4.41 5.73 -8.40
N ALA A 100 4.06 4.95 -7.37
CA ALA A 100 2.65 4.73 -7.02
C ALA A 100 1.94 6.06 -6.73
N TYR A 101 2.60 6.99 -6.05
CA TYR A 101 2.05 8.33 -5.81
C TYR A 101 1.91 9.18 -7.08
N GLN A 102 2.82 9.08 -8.04
CA GLN A 102 2.62 9.73 -9.36
C GLN A 102 1.38 9.19 -10.07
N ARG A 103 1.12 7.87 -10.00
CA ARG A 103 -0.12 7.29 -10.53
C ARG A 103 -1.35 7.78 -9.77
N TYR A 104 -1.27 7.93 -8.45
CA TYR A 104 -2.34 8.52 -7.63
C TYR A 104 -2.70 9.93 -8.11
N LEU A 105 -1.71 10.80 -8.29
CA LEU A 105 -1.91 12.16 -8.76
C LEU A 105 -2.57 12.18 -10.14
N ALA A 106 -2.12 11.33 -11.07
CA ALA A 106 -2.70 11.23 -12.40
C ALA A 106 -4.16 10.76 -12.38
N LEU A 107 -4.48 9.73 -11.59
CA LEU A 107 -5.82 9.14 -11.53
C LEU A 107 -6.83 10.05 -10.82
N PHE A 108 -6.46 10.60 -9.65
CA PHE A 108 -7.35 11.43 -8.83
C PHE A 108 -7.28 12.94 -9.15
N GLY A 109 -6.37 13.34 -10.05
CA GLY A 109 -6.38 14.62 -10.74
C GLY A 109 -7.07 14.60 -12.11
N SER A 110 -7.65 13.47 -12.50
CA SER A 110 -8.29 13.31 -13.82
C SER A 110 -9.70 13.90 -13.88
N ALA A 111 -10.11 14.30 -15.09
CA ALA A 111 -11.48 14.73 -15.37
C ALA A 111 -12.53 13.66 -15.05
N ARG A 112 -12.17 12.37 -15.08
CA ARG A 112 -13.04 11.25 -14.67
C ARG A 112 -13.35 11.36 -13.18
N PHE A 113 -12.32 11.55 -12.35
CA PHE A 113 -12.51 11.67 -10.92
C PHE A 113 -13.15 12.99 -10.52
N ASP A 114 -12.89 14.10 -11.22
CA ASP A 114 -13.52 15.39 -10.93
C ASP A 114 -15.04 15.35 -11.00
N ARG A 115 -15.62 14.58 -11.93
CA ARG A 115 -17.08 14.37 -12.00
C ARG A 115 -17.62 13.65 -10.76
N LEU A 116 -16.92 12.62 -10.29
CA LEU A 116 -17.29 11.87 -9.08
C LEU A 116 -17.11 12.75 -7.83
N ARG A 117 -16.04 13.54 -7.78
CA ARG A 117 -15.75 14.50 -6.71
C ARG A 117 -16.85 15.56 -6.61
N ALA A 118 -17.33 16.08 -7.74
CA ALA A 118 -18.48 16.99 -7.79
C ALA A 118 -19.77 16.34 -7.24
N ALA A 119 -19.90 15.02 -7.32
CA ALA A 119 -20.98 14.24 -6.71
C ALA A 119 -20.68 13.79 -5.25
N GLY A 120 -19.63 14.33 -4.62
CA GLY A 120 -19.27 14.08 -3.22
C GLY A 120 -18.30 12.93 -2.97
N ALA A 121 -17.71 12.33 -4.02
CA ALA A 121 -16.70 11.29 -3.85
C ALA A 121 -15.40 11.81 -3.24
N ARG A 122 -14.71 10.93 -2.50
CA ARG A 122 -13.38 11.18 -1.92
C ARG A 122 -12.31 10.38 -2.69
N PRO A 123 -11.06 10.83 -2.79
CA PRO A 123 -10.02 10.02 -3.41
C PRO A 123 -9.73 8.78 -2.55
N GLN A 124 -9.34 7.67 -3.19
CA GLN A 124 -8.76 6.55 -2.45
C GLN A 124 -7.29 6.89 -2.17
N ARG A 125 -7.03 7.25 -0.93
CA ARG A 125 -5.69 7.68 -0.49
C ARG A 125 -4.72 6.50 -0.51
N LEU A 126 -3.47 6.77 -0.89
CA LEU A 126 -2.39 5.82 -0.64
C LEU A 126 -2.13 5.73 0.87
N LEU A 127 -1.91 4.50 1.34
CA LEU A 127 -1.55 4.22 2.72
C LEU A 127 -0.22 3.46 2.74
N TRP A 128 0.81 4.02 3.33
CA TRP A 128 2.12 3.39 3.48
C TRP A 128 2.08 2.38 4.63
N ALA A 129 2.30 1.11 4.29
CA ALA A 129 2.31 0.01 5.24
C ALA A 129 3.69 -0.62 5.32
N SER A 130 3.99 -1.25 6.46
CA SER A 130 5.31 -1.83 6.70
C SER A 130 6.42 -0.76 6.55
N THR A 131 6.28 0.36 7.26
CA THR A 131 7.19 1.53 7.18
C THR A 131 8.28 1.53 8.23
N SER A 132 8.42 0.48 9.04
CA SER A 132 9.62 0.31 9.87
C SER A 132 10.81 -0.11 9.03
N THR A 133 11.93 0.59 9.20
CA THR A 133 13.23 0.16 8.66
C THR A 133 13.62 -1.20 9.23
N LYS A 134 14.06 -2.13 8.36
CA LYS A 134 14.44 -3.51 8.73
C LYS A 134 15.93 -3.73 8.75
N ASN A 135 16.67 -3.00 7.91
CA ASN A 135 18.12 -3.06 7.84
C ASN A 135 18.73 -2.04 8.82
N PRO A 136 19.53 -2.47 9.81
CA PRO A 136 20.14 -1.55 10.78
C PRO A 136 21.17 -0.60 10.15
N ALA A 137 21.62 -0.84 8.92
CA ALA A 137 22.49 0.08 8.19
C ALA A 137 21.74 1.32 7.65
N TYR A 138 20.41 1.30 7.64
CA TYR A 138 19.58 2.41 7.13
C TYR A 138 19.08 3.29 8.27
N PRO A 139 18.76 4.57 7.99
CA PRO A 139 18.08 5.42 8.95
C PRO A 139 16.78 4.78 9.48
N GLU A 140 16.54 4.87 10.78
CA GLU A 140 15.39 4.22 11.44
C GLU A 140 14.04 4.72 10.89
N LEU A 141 13.99 5.97 10.43
CA LEU A 141 12.82 6.64 9.89
C LEU A 141 12.83 6.77 8.36
N LEU A 142 13.73 6.06 7.66
CA LEU A 142 13.93 6.12 6.20
C LEU A 142 12.60 6.19 5.43
N TYR A 143 11.69 5.25 5.70
CA TYR A 143 10.44 5.16 4.96
C TYR A 143 9.39 6.19 5.37
N VAL A 144 9.30 6.48 6.67
CA VAL A 144 8.31 7.45 7.18
C VAL A 144 8.65 8.85 6.66
N GLU A 145 9.91 9.27 6.79
CA GLU A 145 10.37 10.60 6.34
C GLU A 145 10.40 10.68 4.81
N GLY A 146 10.75 9.58 4.12
CA GLY A 146 10.83 9.53 2.66
C GLY A 146 9.50 9.53 1.92
N LEU A 147 8.35 9.39 2.61
CA LEU A 147 7.03 9.22 2.01
C LEU A 147 5.98 10.24 2.45
N ILE A 148 6.41 11.38 3.00
CA ILE A 148 5.51 12.44 3.45
C ILE A 148 4.99 13.22 2.24
N GLY A 149 3.66 13.20 2.06
CA GLY A 149 2.99 13.95 1.00
C GLY A 149 1.48 14.11 1.26
N PRO A 150 0.82 15.05 0.57
CA PRO A 150 -0.59 15.33 0.78
C PRO A 150 -1.48 14.13 0.43
N ASP A 151 -2.62 14.03 1.10
CA ASP A 151 -3.62 12.97 0.88
C ASP A 151 -3.09 11.53 0.98
N THR A 152 -2.08 11.32 1.83
CA THR A 152 -1.57 9.99 2.17
C THR A 152 -1.82 9.65 3.64
N VAL A 153 -1.63 8.37 3.98
CA VAL A 153 -1.67 7.85 5.35
C VAL A 153 -0.42 7.00 5.55
N ASP A 154 0.16 7.01 6.74
CA ASP A 154 1.18 6.02 7.13
C ASP A 154 0.64 5.21 8.32
N THR A 155 0.68 3.87 8.22
CA THR A 155 0.34 2.98 9.34
C THR A 155 1.62 2.50 10.03
N MET A 156 2.02 3.25 11.04
CA MET A 156 3.23 2.98 11.81
C MET A 156 2.94 2.02 12.95
N PRO A 157 3.82 1.03 13.22
CA PRO A 157 3.78 0.33 14.49
C PRO A 157 4.19 1.28 15.64
N PRO A 158 3.80 0.97 16.90
CA PRO A 158 4.02 1.87 18.03
C PRO A 158 5.48 2.32 18.23
N ALA A 159 6.45 1.43 17.96
CA ALA A 159 7.87 1.77 18.06
C ALA A 159 8.30 2.83 17.04
N THR A 160 7.99 2.61 15.74
CA THR A 160 8.28 3.59 14.68
C THR A 160 7.59 4.93 14.93
N TYR A 161 6.33 4.92 15.40
CA TYR A 161 5.64 6.14 15.79
C TYR A 161 6.33 6.87 16.96
N ALA A 162 6.78 6.14 17.99
CA ALA A 162 7.48 6.74 19.12
C ALA A 162 8.80 7.40 18.70
N THR A 163 9.58 6.75 17.82
CA THR A 163 10.80 7.31 17.23
C THR A 163 10.47 8.55 16.40
N PHE A 164 9.50 8.48 15.48
CA PHE A 164 9.12 9.63 14.65
C PHE A 164 8.64 10.82 15.49
N ARG A 165 7.86 10.57 16.55
CA ARG A 165 7.41 11.61 17.47
C ARG A 165 8.57 12.27 18.23
N ALA A 166 9.61 11.52 18.55
CA ALA A 166 10.75 12.04 19.31
C ALA A 166 11.72 12.86 18.45
N SER A 167 11.97 12.42 17.21
CA SER A 167 13.07 12.97 16.39
C SER A 167 12.80 13.01 14.89
N GLY A 168 11.57 12.75 14.44
CA GLY A 168 11.23 12.71 13.02
C GLY A 168 11.27 14.09 12.36
N GLN A 169 11.66 14.11 11.09
CA GLN A 169 11.69 15.31 10.26
C GLN A 169 10.50 15.34 9.31
N VAL A 170 9.78 16.47 9.32
CA VAL A 170 8.61 16.67 8.45
C VAL A 170 9.03 17.52 7.25
N SER A 171 9.00 16.93 6.06
CA SER A 171 9.29 17.61 4.80
C SER A 171 8.46 16.96 3.68
N PRO A 172 7.99 17.71 2.65
CA PRO A 172 7.22 17.13 1.54
C PRO A 172 8.13 16.33 0.58
N THR A 173 8.49 15.11 0.94
CA THR A 173 9.47 14.26 0.26
C THR A 173 8.90 13.43 -0.88
N LEU A 174 7.60 13.16 -0.87
CA LEU A 174 6.96 12.23 -1.80
C LEU A 174 6.94 12.71 -3.27
N THR A 175 7.18 14.01 -3.50
CA THR A 175 7.27 14.62 -4.84
C THR A 175 8.69 15.06 -5.22
N GLN A 176 9.67 14.78 -4.36
CA GLN A 176 11.08 15.09 -4.62
C GLN A 176 11.74 13.94 -5.40
N ASP A 177 12.70 14.28 -6.27
CA ASP A 177 13.58 13.35 -6.97
C ASP A 177 12.84 12.23 -7.74
N ILE A 178 11.73 12.58 -8.39
CA ILE A 178 10.89 11.60 -9.13
C ILE A 178 11.65 10.99 -10.31
N ASP A 179 12.45 11.79 -11.03
CA ASP A 179 13.28 11.30 -12.13
C ASP A 179 14.36 10.32 -11.64
N GLN A 180 14.93 10.57 -10.45
CA GLN A 180 15.86 9.65 -9.81
C GLN A 180 15.17 8.34 -9.42
N ALA A 181 13.98 8.41 -8.80
CA ALA A 181 13.19 7.24 -8.46
C ALA A 181 12.87 6.40 -9.71
N GLN A 182 12.50 7.04 -10.81
CA GLN A 182 12.27 6.34 -12.08
C GLN A 182 13.55 5.68 -12.60
N SER A 183 14.68 6.39 -12.57
CA SER A 183 15.98 5.88 -13.02
C SER A 183 16.43 4.67 -12.18
N GLN A 184 16.23 4.70 -10.86
CA GLN A 184 16.53 3.57 -9.95
C GLN A 184 15.72 2.32 -10.28
N LEU A 185 14.42 2.48 -10.58
CA LEU A 185 13.57 1.36 -10.98
C LEU A 185 13.97 0.81 -12.36
N GLN A 186 14.34 1.68 -13.30
CA GLN A 186 14.81 1.27 -14.62
C GLN A 186 16.14 0.51 -14.54
N ALA A 187 17.05 0.95 -13.67
CA ALA A 187 18.35 0.29 -13.47
C ALA A 187 18.21 -1.18 -13.05
N LEU A 188 17.14 -1.57 -12.35
CA LEU A 188 16.89 -2.99 -12.02
C LEU A 188 16.87 -3.87 -13.27
N HIS A 189 16.27 -3.40 -14.36
CA HIS A 189 16.22 -4.14 -15.62
C HIS A 189 17.61 -4.31 -16.25
N GLU A 190 18.47 -3.31 -16.13
CA GLU A 190 19.86 -3.35 -16.63
C GLU A 190 20.69 -4.43 -15.91
N HIS A 191 20.36 -4.73 -14.66
CA HIS A 191 20.96 -5.80 -13.85
C HIS A 191 20.19 -7.13 -13.88
N ALA A 192 19.24 -7.28 -14.81
CA ALA A 192 18.37 -8.45 -14.96
C ALA A 192 17.62 -8.81 -13.67
N ILE A 193 17.12 -7.79 -12.96
CA ILE A 193 16.29 -7.91 -11.77
C ILE A 193 14.84 -7.57 -12.13
N ASP A 194 13.95 -8.53 -11.98
CA ASP A 194 12.53 -8.39 -12.30
C ASP A 194 11.73 -7.99 -11.05
N LEU A 195 11.42 -6.69 -10.93
CA LEU A 195 10.61 -6.17 -9.84
C LEU A 195 9.17 -6.72 -9.87
N ALA A 196 8.61 -6.99 -11.04
CA ALA A 196 7.26 -7.54 -11.17
C ALA A 196 7.22 -8.97 -10.59
N ALA A 197 8.19 -9.81 -10.93
CA ALA A 197 8.31 -11.15 -10.35
C ALA A 197 8.48 -11.12 -8.82
N ILE A 198 9.25 -10.16 -8.30
CA ILE A 198 9.46 -10.00 -6.85
C ILE A 198 8.18 -9.54 -6.16
N THR A 199 7.47 -8.57 -6.72
CA THR A 199 6.22 -8.06 -6.13
C THR A 199 5.08 -9.07 -6.20
N ASP A 200 5.00 -9.88 -7.27
CA ASP A 200 4.08 -11.02 -7.38
C ASP A 200 4.39 -12.08 -6.30
N ARG A 201 5.68 -12.40 -6.09
CA ARG A 201 6.10 -13.31 -5.01
C ARG A 201 5.72 -12.76 -3.64
N LEU A 202 5.95 -11.46 -3.38
CA LEU A 202 5.58 -10.81 -2.13
C LEU A 202 4.07 -10.81 -1.87
N GLU A 203 3.25 -10.67 -2.93
CA GLU A 203 1.79 -10.81 -2.83
C GLU A 203 1.43 -12.23 -2.36
N ALA A 204 1.96 -13.26 -3.03
CA ALA A 204 1.70 -14.66 -2.70
C ALA A 204 2.16 -15.04 -1.28
N GLU A 205 3.39 -14.69 -0.91
CA GLU A 205 3.94 -14.91 0.43
C GLU A 205 3.13 -14.16 1.50
N GLY A 206 2.69 -12.93 1.19
CA GLY A 206 1.83 -12.13 2.05
C GLY A 206 0.48 -12.79 2.34
N VAL A 207 -0.17 -13.33 1.31
CA VAL A 207 -1.43 -14.08 1.45
C VAL A 207 -1.22 -15.33 2.32
N ALA A 208 -0.18 -16.11 2.04
CA ALA A 208 0.13 -17.31 2.80
C ALA A 208 0.41 -16.99 4.29
N ALA A 209 1.21 -15.96 4.56
CA ALA A 209 1.53 -15.53 5.92
C ALA A 209 0.28 -15.05 6.69
N PHE A 210 -0.65 -14.36 6.02
CA PHE A 210 -1.91 -13.93 6.63
C PHE A 210 -2.83 -15.10 6.93
N ALA A 211 -2.96 -16.06 6.02
CA ALA A 211 -3.72 -17.29 6.24
C ALA A 211 -3.15 -18.08 7.43
N GLN A 212 -1.83 -18.27 7.49
CA GLN A 212 -1.18 -18.96 8.60
C GLN A 212 -1.37 -18.24 9.94
N SER A 213 -1.25 -16.91 9.94
CA SER A 213 -1.50 -16.11 11.16
C SER A 213 -2.92 -16.27 11.68
N PHE A 214 -3.90 -16.38 10.76
CA PHE A 214 -5.29 -16.63 11.12
C PHE A 214 -5.51 -18.05 11.68
N THR A 215 -4.90 -19.06 11.07
CA THR A 215 -4.92 -20.45 11.61
C THR A 215 -4.34 -20.50 13.02
N ASN A 216 -3.21 -19.84 13.26
CA ASN A 216 -2.59 -19.78 14.60
C ASN A 216 -3.51 -19.10 15.62
N LEU A 217 -4.22 -18.04 15.22
CA LEU A 217 -5.21 -17.37 16.08
C LEU A 217 -6.35 -18.33 16.46
N LEU A 218 -6.90 -19.07 15.51
CA LEU A 218 -7.98 -20.03 15.77
C LEU A 218 -7.54 -21.13 16.74
N GLN A 219 -6.33 -21.68 16.56
CA GLN A 219 -5.75 -22.67 17.47
C GLN A 219 -5.57 -22.12 18.89
N ALA A 220 -5.13 -20.86 19.03
CA ALA A 220 -4.99 -20.22 20.34
C ALA A 220 -6.35 -20.02 21.03
N ILE A 221 -7.39 -19.67 20.29
CA ILE A 221 -8.77 -19.55 20.80
C ILE A 221 -9.27 -20.91 21.27
N GLU A 222 -9.10 -21.96 20.46
CA GLU A 222 -9.52 -23.33 20.79
C GLU A 222 -8.82 -23.83 22.05
N ALA A 223 -7.50 -23.66 22.15
CA ALA A 223 -6.73 -24.03 23.34
C ALA A 223 -7.21 -23.26 24.59
N LYS A 224 -7.55 -21.97 24.46
CA LYS A 224 -8.09 -21.19 25.58
C LYS A 224 -9.48 -21.67 25.97
N ALA A 225 -10.36 -21.95 25.01
CA ALA A 225 -11.71 -22.44 25.25
C ALA A 225 -11.69 -23.79 25.99
N ALA A 226 -10.86 -24.74 25.54
CA ALA A 226 -10.70 -26.04 26.19
C ALA A 226 -10.25 -25.91 27.66
N ARG A 227 -9.30 -25.00 27.95
CA ARG A 227 -8.86 -24.74 29.34
C ARG A 227 -9.89 -24.05 30.22
N VAL A 228 -10.85 -23.32 29.65
CA VAL A 228 -11.91 -22.64 30.41
C VAL A 228 -13.09 -23.59 30.66
N ALA A 229 -13.28 -24.58 29.79
CA ALA A 229 -14.33 -25.59 29.91
C ALA A 229 -13.97 -26.75 30.87
N ALA A 230 -12.68 -26.98 31.12
CA ALA A 230 -12.16 -27.96 32.08
C ALA A 230 -12.17 -27.41 33.52
#